data_AF-A0A445MYT3-F1
#
_entry.id   AF-A0A445MYT3-F1
#
_cell.length_a   1.000
_cell.length_b   1.000
_cell.length_c   1.000
_cell.angle_alpha   90.00
_cell.angle_beta   90.00
_cell.angle_gamma   90.00
#
_symmetry.space_group_name_H-M   'P 1'
#
loop_
_entity.id
_entity.type
_entity.pdbx_description
1 polymer ?
#
loop_
_entity_poly.entity_id
_entity_poly.type
_entity_poly.pdbx_seq_one_letter_code
_entity_poly.pdbx_strand_id
1 'polypeptide(L)' 'MEGREIKGYIAGKEDNKMTEWKCNKCGYILKADKPPDTCPSCKEKCEFVDISCYIPDCGSTGVDKRL' A
#
# COMPACT_ATOMS: atom_id res chain seq x y z
N MET A 1 -47.81 13.64 16.67
CA MET A 1 -47.48 13.47 15.24
C MET A 1 -45.98 13.67 15.10
N GLU A 2 -45.23 12.76 15.70
CA GLU A 2 -43.78 12.77 15.78
C GLU A 2 -43.14 12.53 14.41
N GLY A 3 -42.43 13.55 13.92
CA GLY A 3 -41.58 13.49 12.74
C GLY A 3 -40.31 12.71 13.05
N ARG A 4 -40.09 11.62 12.30
CA ARG A 4 -38.98 10.68 12.46
C ARG A 4 -37.68 11.32 11.99
N GLU A 5 -36.75 11.58 12.90
CA GLU A 5 -35.36 11.89 12.58
C GLU A 5 -34.63 10.60 12.15
N ILE A 6 -34.45 10.43 10.85
CA ILE A 6 -33.55 9.43 10.26
C ILE A 6 -32.11 9.80 10.60
N LYS A 7 -31.58 9.30 11.72
CA LYS A 7 -30.15 9.39 12.04
C LYS A 7 -29.37 8.63 10.98
N GLY A 8 -28.59 9.38 10.19
CA GLY A 8 -27.77 8.89 9.10
C GLY A 8 -26.80 7.79 9.54
N TYR A 9 -26.88 6.65 8.87
CA TYR A 9 -25.92 5.57 9.00
C TYR A 9 -24.81 5.77 7.95
N ILE A 10 -23.78 6.53 8.30
CA ILE A 10 -22.51 6.53 7.56
C ILE A 10 -21.35 6.26 8.52
N ALA A 11 -21.24 5.01 8.97
CA ALA A 11 -19.94 4.49 9.40
C ALA A 11 -19.22 3.99 8.14
N GLY A 12 -18.59 4.94 7.42
CA GLY A 12 -17.68 4.63 6.32
C GLY A 12 -16.62 3.66 6.82
N LYS A 13 -16.55 2.48 6.21
CA LYS A 13 -15.54 1.49 6.53
C LYS A 13 -14.18 2.05 6.13
N GLU A 14 -13.33 2.22 7.13
CA GLU A 14 -11.91 2.56 7.00
C GLU A 14 -11.22 1.62 6.00
N ASP A 15 -10.50 2.21 5.06
CA ASP A 15 -9.64 1.51 4.12
C ASP A 15 -8.57 0.74 4.90
N ASN A 16 -8.70 -0.58 4.91
CA ASN A 16 -7.71 -1.49 5.47
C ASN A 16 -6.49 -1.56 4.53
N LYS A 17 -5.78 -0.45 4.39
CA LYS A 17 -4.65 -0.32 3.48
C LYS A 17 -3.41 -0.87 4.17
N MET A 18 -3.20 -2.17 4.04
CA MET A 18 -1.96 -2.81 4.51
C MET A 18 -0.75 -2.14 3.84
N THR A 19 0.16 -1.60 4.66
CA THR A 19 1.39 -0.96 4.18
C THR A 19 2.29 -2.00 3.51
N GLU A 20 2.81 -1.64 2.33
CA GLU A 20 3.69 -2.49 1.55
C GLU A 20 5.09 -1.90 1.56
N TRP A 21 6.04 -2.70 2.00
CA TRP A 21 7.41 -2.31 2.24
C TRP A 21 8.32 -2.99 1.23
N LYS A 22 9.02 -2.22 0.41
CA LYS A 22 9.99 -2.75 -0.55
C LYS A 22 11.41 -2.63 0.01
N CYS A 23 12.11 -3.75 0.11
CA CYS A 23 13.52 -3.78 0.46
C CYS A 23 14.34 -3.02 -0.61
N ASN A 24 15.09 -2.01 -0.20
CA ASN A 24 15.95 -1.26 -1.12
C ASN A 24 17.13 -2.09 -1.66
N LYS A 25 17.58 -3.10 -0.90
CA LYS A 25 18.76 -3.93 -1.24
C LYS A 25 18.46 -5.00 -2.30
N CYS A 26 17.38 -5.75 -2.12
CA CYS A 26 17.04 -6.89 -3.00
C CYS A 26 15.74 -6.71 -3.78
N GLY A 27 14.91 -5.71 -3.44
CA GLY A 27 13.62 -5.49 -4.08
C GLY A 27 12.48 -6.36 -3.55
N TYR A 28 12.68 -7.13 -2.47
CA TYR A 28 11.64 -7.94 -1.84
C TYR A 28 10.51 -7.06 -1.28
N ILE A 29 9.24 -7.42 -1.57
CA ILE A 29 8.06 -6.71 -1.07
C ILE A 29 7.49 -7.47 0.14
N LEU A 30 7.41 -6.78 1.27
CA LEU A 30 6.84 -7.25 2.52
C LEU A 30 5.53 -6.51 2.80
N LYS A 31 4.45 -7.21 3.14
CA LYS A 31 3.20 -6.57 3.58
C LYS A 31 3.10 -6.65 5.09
N ALA A 32 3.24 -5.52 5.78
CA ALA A 32 3.23 -5.44 7.23
C ALA A 32 2.90 -4.01 7.68
N ASP A 33 2.32 -3.86 8.87
CA ASP A 33 2.09 -2.52 9.47
C ASP A 33 3.42 -1.79 9.73
N LYS A 34 4.45 -2.54 10.15
CA LYS A 34 5.80 -2.04 10.45
C LYS A 34 6.86 -2.91 9.78
N PRO A 35 7.92 -2.33 9.21
CA PRO A 35 9.01 -3.08 8.60
C PRO A 35 9.97 -3.62 9.68
N PRO A 36 10.56 -4.81 9.50
CA PRO A 36 11.63 -5.31 10.34
C PRO A 36 12.97 -4.67 9.96
N ASP A 37 13.89 -4.57 10.93
CA ASP A 37 15.30 -4.19 10.66
C ASP A 37 15.99 -5.16 9.71
N THR A 38 15.60 -6.45 9.75
CA THR A 38 16.25 -7.52 8.99
C THR A 38 15.33 -8.06 7.91
N CYS A 39 15.85 -8.07 6.69
CA CYS A 39 15.22 -8.64 5.50
C CYS A 39 15.02 -10.15 5.63
N PRO A 40 13.82 -10.73 5.45
CA PRO A 40 13.67 -12.19 5.43
C PRO A 40 14.23 -12.83 4.15
N SER A 41 14.27 -12.07 3.04
CA SER A 41 14.79 -12.54 1.76
C SER A 41 16.32 -12.53 1.72
N CYS A 42 16.92 -11.43 2.16
CA CYS A 42 18.34 -11.16 2.09
C CYS A 42 19.08 -11.37 3.41
N LYS A 43 18.37 -11.56 4.53
CA LYS A 43 18.89 -11.85 5.88
C LYS A 43 19.90 -10.84 6.41
N GLU A 44 19.90 -9.64 5.86
CA GLU A 44 20.75 -8.52 6.26
C GLU A 44 19.91 -7.35 6.74
N LYS A 45 20.55 -6.44 7.48
CA LYS A 45 19.93 -5.17 7.85
C LYS A 45 19.73 -4.32 6.61
N CYS A 46 18.48 -3.96 6.33
CA CYS A 46 18.14 -3.18 5.16
C CYS A 46 17.03 -2.18 5.46
N GLU A 47 17.02 -1.10 4.70
CA GLU A 47 15.94 -0.12 4.76
C GLU A 47 14.78 -0.56 3.86
N PHE A 48 13.59 -0.52 4.43
CA PHE A 48 12.33 -0.83 3.75
C PHE A 48 11.63 0.47 3.39
N VAL A 49 11.34 0.64 2.11
CA VAL A 49 10.66 1.84 1.59
C VAL A 49 9.18 1.53 1.45
N ASP A 50 8.31 2.39 2.01
CA ASP A 50 6.87 2.27 1.79
C ASP A 50 6.53 2.51 0.32
N ILE A 51 5.82 1.55 -0.28
CA ILE A 51 5.31 1.59 -1.65
C ILE A 51 3.78 1.49 -1.71
N SER A 52 3.10 1.50 -0.55
CA SER A 52 1.63 1.41 -0.46
C SER A 52 0.90 2.56 -1.17
N CYS A 53 1.59 3.69 -1.38
CA CYS A 53 1.04 4.88 -2.04
C CYS A 53 1.20 4.90 -3.58
N TYR A 54 1.96 3.99 -4.18
CA TYR A 54 2.39 4.15 -5.59
C TYR A 54 1.56 3.42 -6.65
N ILE A 55 0.43 2.79 -6.30
CA ILE A 55 -0.46 2.17 -7.30
C ILE A 55 -1.86 2.76 -7.17
N PRO A 56 -2.24 3.61 -8.16
CA PRO A 56 -3.17 3.08 -9.16
C PRO A 56 -2.71 3.22 -10.62
N ASP A 57 -1.62 3.93 -10.92
CA ASP A 57 -1.17 4.16 -12.31
C ASP A 57 0.34 4.44 -12.38
N CYS A 58 1.17 3.44 -12.08
CA CYS A 58 2.57 3.51 -12.47
C CYS A 58 2.67 3.30 -14.00
N GLY A 59 2.24 4.31 -14.74
CA GLY A 59 2.39 4.40 -16.19
C GLY A 59 3.86 4.51 -16.55
N SER A 60 4.45 3.41 -17.02
CA SER A 60 5.67 3.39 -17.86
C SER A 60 5.91 2.00 -18.45
N THR A 61 4.90 1.45 -19.13
CA THR A 61 5.18 0.76 -20.39
C THR A 61 4.57 1.62 -21.49
N GLY A 62 5.24 2.74 -21.77
CA GLY A 62 5.17 3.35 -23.08
C GLY A 62 5.66 2.30 -24.07
N VAL A 63 4.77 1.43 -24.51
CA VAL A 63 4.95 0.67 -25.74
C VAL A 63 4.96 1.73 -26.83
N ASP A 64 6.18 2.12 -27.20
CA ASP A 64 6.46 3.00 -28.31
C ASP A 64 5.75 2.44 -29.55
N LYS A 65 4.70 3.15 -30.01
CA LYS A 65 3.97 2.83 -31.25
C LYS A 65 4.73 3.39 -32.45
N ARG A 66 5.99 3.01 -32.66
CA ARG A 66 6.73 3.27 -33.91
C ARG A 66 7.57 2.07 -34.38
N LEU A 67 7.04 0.86 -34.25
CA LEU A 67 7.48 -0.27 -35.07
C LEU A 67 6.29 -1.00 -35.68
#